data_AF-A0A1I1VXB8-F1
#
_entry.id   AF-A0A1I1VXB8-F1
#
_cell.length_a   1.000
_cell.length_b   1.000
_cell.length_c   1.000
_cell.angle_alpha   90.00
_cell.angle_beta   90.00
_cell.angle_gamma   90.00
#
_symmetry.space_group_name_H-M   'P 1'
#
loop_
_entity.id
_entity.type
_entity.pdbx_description
1 polymer ?
#
loop_
_entity_poly.entity_id
_entity_poly.type
_entity_poly.pdbx_seq_one_letter_code
_entity_poly.pdbx_strand_id
1 'polypeptide(L)'
;MHRLTLVLLALAGCQPPPCPRESPAVLAWSPGDPAATPVPGRTITVSGAAEILTAPDTFELTIGFDLQAPDLKQARDDSRQRAAALLDVVARRSIPESDVQTQELSLQPRYDNYEHRKIVGYQATRSLVVTLHDLDDVEPVLYDMLAAGANRVDRVQFHSSAVREKRAEARVLAVQAARDKAAAMAEALGQVLGEPLRVDEVALDTWRPPVMNNFALTNDSTPQISDTVATGRIRVQANVSVTFALAHQ
;
A
#
# COMPACT_ATOMS: atom_id res chain seq x y z
N MET A 1 76.04 29.21 20.25
CA MET A 1 76.58 30.39 19.54
C MET A 1 76.81 30.00 18.08
N HIS A 2 75.85 30.35 17.21
CA HIS A 2 75.88 30.00 15.79
C HIS A 2 76.86 30.89 15.01
N ARG A 3 77.70 30.27 14.18
CA ARG A 3 78.53 30.96 13.17
C ARG A 3 78.46 30.22 11.83
N LEU A 4 78.09 31.00 10.81
CA LEU A 4 78.49 31.02 9.40
C LEU A 4 78.73 29.69 8.66
N THR A 5 78.01 29.52 7.54
CA THR A 5 78.68 29.42 6.23
C THR A 5 77.80 30.07 5.15
N LEU A 6 78.42 31.00 4.44
CA LEU A 6 77.89 31.83 3.35
C LEU A 6 78.26 31.13 2.03
N VAL A 7 77.31 30.97 1.09
CA VAL A 7 77.64 30.61 -0.29
C VAL A 7 77.02 31.66 -1.22
N LEU A 8 77.92 32.40 -1.86
CA LEU A 8 77.70 33.30 -2.98
C LEU A 8 77.52 32.44 -4.25
N LEU A 9 76.51 32.72 -5.07
CA LEU A 9 76.61 32.42 -6.51
C LEU A 9 75.98 33.54 -7.33
N ALA A 10 76.76 33.98 -8.31
CA ALA A 10 76.60 35.19 -9.09
C ALA A 10 75.59 35.03 -10.25
N LEU A 11 75.09 36.19 -10.66
CA LEU A 11 74.21 36.47 -11.79
C LEU A 11 74.79 36.01 -13.13
N ALA A 12 73.95 35.37 -13.94
CA ALA A 12 74.09 35.33 -15.39
C ALA A 12 72.74 35.66 -16.02
N GLY A 13 72.66 36.80 -16.69
CA GLY A 13 71.52 37.21 -17.50
C GLY A 13 71.43 36.38 -18.77
N CYS A 14 70.21 36.04 -19.17
CA CYS A 14 69.89 35.59 -20.51
C CYS A 14 68.51 36.13 -20.90
N GLN A 15 68.48 37.02 -21.89
CA GLN A 15 67.28 37.58 -22.48
C GLN A 15 66.54 36.51 -23.30
N PRO A 16 65.20 36.42 -23.23
CA PRO A 16 64.46 35.45 -24.05
C PRO A 16 64.37 35.92 -25.52
N PRO A 17 64.36 34.97 -26.49
CA PRO A 17 64.26 35.27 -27.92
C PRO A 17 62.86 35.79 -28.32
N PRO A 18 62.74 36.52 -29.45
CA PRO A 18 61.46 37.08 -29.91
C PRO A 18 60.48 35.98 -30.37
N CYS A 19 59.22 36.09 -29.93
CA CYS A 19 58.12 35.22 -30.33
C CYS A 19 57.83 35.31 -31.84
N PRO A 20 57.52 34.19 -32.53
CA PRO A 20 56.99 34.21 -33.88
C PRO A 20 55.56 34.79 -33.91
N ARG A 21 55.27 35.59 -34.94
CA ARG A 21 53.93 36.15 -35.21
C ARG A 21 52.99 35.02 -35.67
N GLU A 22 52.07 34.60 -34.80
CA GLU A 22 50.95 33.75 -35.17
C GLU A 22 49.95 34.56 -36.02
N SER A 23 49.70 34.11 -37.24
CA SER A 23 48.57 34.55 -38.04
C SER A 23 47.27 34.06 -37.38
N PRO A 24 46.20 34.86 -37.30
CA PRO A 24 44.94 34.38 -36.77
C PRO A 24 44.39 33.32 -37.72
N ALA A 25 44.38 32.06 -37.27
CA ALA A 25 43.62 31.01 -37.90
C ALA A 25 42.15 31.42 -37.89
N VAL A 26 41.58 31.62 -39.08
CA VAL A 26 40.15 31.83 -39.26
C VAL A 26 39.46 30.53 -38.84
N LEU A 27 38.83 30.55 -37.67
CA LEU A 27 37.93 29.48 -37.24
C LEU A 27 36.74 29.47 -38.21
N ALA A 28 36.77 28.59 -39.19
CA ALA A 28 35.58 28.21 -39.92
C ALA A 28 34.65 27.52 -38.91
N TRP A 29 33.56 28.19 -38.52
CA TRP A 29 32.38 27.54 -37.97
C TRP A 29 31.98 26.47 -38.99
N SER A 30 32.17 25.20 -38.66
CA SER A 30 31.47 24.10 -39.32
C SER A 30 30.11 23.99 -38.65
N PRO A 31 28.97 24.16 -39.35
CA PRO A 31 27.67 23.93 -38.73
C PRO A 31 27.66 22.45 -38.33
N GLY A 32 27.70 22.20 -37.03
CA GLY A 32 27.49 20.86 -36.51
C GLY A 32 26.18 20.34 -37.05
N ASP A 33 26.21 19.14 -37.61
CA ASP A 33 25.00 18.41 -37.96
C ASP A 33 24.05 18.53 -36.76
N PRO A 34 22.77 18.94 -36.94
CA PRO A 34 21.83 18.90 -35.85
C PRO A 34 21.84 17.46 -35.35
N ALA A 35 22.20 17.26 -34.08
CA ALA A 35 22.09 15.98 -33.41
C ALA A 35 20.71 15.44 -33.76
N ALA A 36 20.66 14.37 -34.57
CA ALA A 36 19.42 13.77 -34.99
C ALA A 36 18.68 13.39 -33.71
N THR A 37 17.69 14.18 -33.33
CA THR A 37 16.69 13.76 -32.37
C THR A 37 16.16 12.44 -32.90
N PRO A 38 16.23 11.33 -32.14
CA PRO A 38 15.64 10.08 -32.59
C PRO A 38 14.20 10.40 -32.98
N VAL A 39 13.88 10.30 -34.26
CA VAL A 39 12.49 10.43 -34.73
C VAL A 39 11.72 9.43 -33.86
N PRO A 40 10.74 9.87 -33.06
CA PRO A 40 9.95 8.91 -32.31
C PRO A 40 9.36 7.98 -33.37
N GLY A 41 9.80 6.72 -33.35
CA GLY A 41 9.21 5.70 -34.20
C GLY A 41 7.69 5.73 -34.03
N ARG A 42 6.94 5.33 -35.05
CA ARG A 42 5.49 5.18 -34.90
C ARG A 42 5.27 4.24 -33.73
N THR A 43 4.48 4.67 -32.75
CA THR A 43 4.22 3.88 -31.54
C THR A 43 2.73 3.80 -31.29
N ILE A 44 2.32 2.78 -30.55
CA ILE A 44 0.99 2.64 -29.99
C ILE A 44 1.12 2.41 -28.49
N THR A 45 0.41 3.20 -27.71
CA THR A 45 0.33 3.04 -26.26
C THR A 45 -1.06 2.55 -25.89
N VAL A 46 -1.13 1.45 -25.16
CA VAL A 46 -2.37 0.82 -24.72
C VAL A 46 -2.33 0.48 -23.25
N SER A 47 -3.50 0.46 -22.62
CA SER A 47 -3.68 -0.09 -21.29
C SER A 47 -4.26 -1.51 -21.35
N GLY A 48 -3.70 -2.40 -20.54
CA GLY A 48 -4.22 -3.73 -20.25
C GLY A 48 -4.61 -3.83 -18.78
N ALA A 49 -5.71 -4.52 -18.52
CA ALA A 49 -6.21 -4.76 -17.18
C ALA A 49 -6.62 -6.22 -17.07
N ALA A 50 -6.39 -6.82 -15.91
CA ALA A 50 -6.89 -8.14 -15.59
C ALA A 50 -7.41 -8.18 -14.16
N GLU A 51 -8.38 -9.05 -13.94
CA GLU A 51 -9.04 -9.24 -12.67
C GLU A 51 -9.11 -10.75 -12.36
N ILE A 52 -8.71 -11.11 -11.15
CA ILE A 52 -8.82 -12.46 -10.61
C ILE A 52 -9.59 -12.39 -9.30
N LEU A 53 -10.53 -13.30 -9.13
CA LEU A 53 -11.31 -13.45 -7.90
C LEU A 53 -10.71 -14.57 -7.07
N THR A 54 -10.43 -14.31 -5.79
CA THR A 54 -9.95 -15.31 -4.83
C THR A 54 -10.87 -15.37 -3.62
N ALA A 55 -11.02 -16.56 -3.02
CA ALA A 55 -11.74 -16.71 -1.77
C ALA A 55 -10.88 -16.16 -0.60
N PRO A 56 -11.51 -15.58 0.44
CA PRO A 56 -10.81 -15.27 1.67
C PRO A 56 -10.44 -16.56 2.42
N ASP A 57 -9.29 -16.54 3.09
CA ASP A 57 -8.76 -17.65 3.92
C ASP A 57 -8.36 -17.19 5.32
N THR A 58 -8.41 -15.89 5.58
CA THR A 58 -8.01 -15.28 6.85
C THR A 58 -9.01 -14.18 7.18
N PHE A 59 -9.49 -14.16 8.41
CA PHE A 59 -10.53 -13.25 8.88
C PHE A 59 -10.03 -12.49 10.10
N GLU A 60 -10.07 -11.18 10.05
CA GLU A 60 -9.59 -10.32 11.13
C GLU A 60 -10.79 -9.65 11.81
N LEU A 61 -11.00 -9.97 13.08
CA LEU A 61 -12.03 -9.38 13.92
C LEU A 61 -11.39 -8.36 14.87
N THR A 62 -11.76 -7.08 14.71
CA THR A 62 -11.45 -6.03 15.69
C THR A 62 -12.64 -5.86 16.63
N ILE A 63 -12.48 -6.26 17.88
CA ILE A 63 -13.52 -6.25 18.90
C ILE A 63 -12.97 -5.73 20.22
N GLY A 64 -13.79 -5.00 20.97
CA GLY A 64 -13.36 -4.37 22.20
C GLY A 64 -14.51 -4.01 23.11
N PHE A 65 -14.17 -3.20 24.12
CA PHE A 65 -15.14 -2.63 25.02
C PHE A 65 -14.79 -1.21 25.42
N ASP A 66 -15.84 -0.47 25.68
CA ASP A 66 -15.81 0.79 26.41
C ASP A 66 -16.51 0.61 27.75
N LEU A 67 -15.87 1.06 28.81
CA LEU A 67 -16.44 1.09 30.16
C LEU A 67 -16.17 2.42 30.84
N GLN A 68 -17.01 2.74 31.81
CA GLN A 68 -16.89 3.96 32.59
C GLN A 68 -16.96 3.63 34.07
N ALA A 69 -16.14 4.30 34.87
CA ALA A 69 -16.12 4.15 36.31
C ALA A 69 -15.95 5.52 37.00
N PRO A 70 -16.39 5.67 38.26
CA PRO A 70 -16.30 6.94 39.00
C PRO A 70 -14.86 7.32 39.35
N ASP A 71 -13.96 6.34 39.52
CA ASP A 71 -12.55 6.57 39.84
C ASP A 71 -11.60 5.76 38.93
N LEU A 72 -10.34 6.21 38.89
CA LEU A 72 -9.31 5.65 38.02
C LEU A 72 -8.96 4.20 38.36
N LYS A 73 -8.95 3.86 39.65
CA LYS A 73 -8.57 2.52 40.11
C LYS A 73 -9.63 1.52 39.68
N GLN A 74 -10.91 1.86 39.87
CA GLN A 74 -12.03 1.04 39.45
C GLN A 74 -12.04 0.86 37.92
N ALA A 75 -11.87 1.94 37.14
CA ALA A 75 -11.81 1.84 35.67
C ALA A 75 -10.70 0.89 35.19
N ARG A 76 -9.52 0.94 35.82
CA ARG A 76 -8.40 0.06 35.49
C ARG A 76 -8.69 -1.40 35.86
N ASP A 77 -9.19 -1.64 37.06
CA ASP A 77 -9.41 -3.00 37.56
C ASP A 77 -10.55 -3.68 36.77
N ASP A 78 -11.65 -2.96 36.49
CA ASP A 78 -12.77 -3.44 35.66
C ASP A 78 -12.32 -3.73 34.21
N SER A 79 -11.45 -2.87 33.65
CA SER A 79 -10.88 -3.08 32.31
C SER A 79 -10.00 -4.32 32.26
N ARG A 80 -9.18 -4.56 33.29
CA ARG A 80 -8.37 -5.78 33.37
C ARG A 80 -9.24 -7.04 33.47
N GLN A 81 -10.29 -7.01 34.28
CA GLN A 81 -11.20 -8.14 34.43
C GLN A 81 -11.92 -8.46 33.13
N ARG A 82 -12.46 -7.44 32.44
CA ARG A 82 -13.16 -7.63 31.17
C ARG A 82 -12.22 -8.08 30.05
N ALA A 83 -10.99 -7.56 30.01
CA ALA A 83 -9.98 -8.03 29.07
C ALA A 83 -9.58 -9.49 29.32
N ALA A 84 -9.46 -9.91 30.58
CA ALA A 84 -9.20 -11.31 30.92
C ALA A 84 -10.33 -12.22 30.45
N ALA A 85 -11.59 -11.82 30.63
CA ALA A 85 -12.75 -12.59 30.15
C ALA A 85 -12.75 -12.78 28.62
N LEU A 86 -12.32 -11.75 27.85
CA LEU A 86 -12.16 -11.87 26.40
C LEU A 86 -11.02 -12.81 26.01
N LEU A 87 -9.86 -12.73 26.70
CA LEU A 87 -8.75 -13.64 26.47
C LEU A 87 -9.11 -15.10 26.84
N ASP A 88 -9.97 -15.30 27.84
CA ASP A 88 -10.48 -16.63 28.14
C ASP A 88 -11.35 -17.19 27.01
N VAL A 89 -12.09 -16.34 26.27
CA VAL A 89 -12.82 -16.78 25.05
C VAL A 89 -11.83 -17.29 24.01
N VAL A 90 -10.76 -16.52 23.75
CA VAL A 90 -9.68 -16.91 22.81
C VAL A 90 -9.14 -18.29 23.17
N ALA A 91 -8.79 -18.48 24.45
CA ALA A 91 -8.23 -19.73 24.93
C ALA A 91 -9.22 -20.90 24.81
N ARG A 92 -10.51 -20.71 25.17
CA ARG A 92 -11.55 -21.74 25.04
C ARG A 92 -11.82 -22.14 23.58
N ARG A 93 -11.68 -21.18 22.66
CA ARG A 93 -11.82 -21.39 21.22
C ARG A 93 -10.54 -21.94 20.58
N SER A 94 -9.50 -22.22 21.36
CA SER A 94 -8.21 -22.75 20.89
C SER A 94 -7.53 -21.86 19.84
N ILE A 95 -7.79 -20.56 19.88
CA ILE A 95 -7.14 -19.58 19.00
C ILE A 95 -5.70 -19.36 19.51
N PRO A 96 -4.68 -19.47 18.64
CA PRO A 96 -3.29 -19.25 19.02
C PRO A 96 -3.05 -17.85 19.60
N GLU A 97 -2.15 -17.74 20.59
CA GLU A 97 -1.75 -16.43 21.11
C GLU A 97 -1.09 -15.55 20.04
N SER A 98 -0.48 -16.15 19.01
CA SER A 98 0.07 -15.42 17.86
C SER A 98 -0.99 -14.68 17.05
N ASP A 99 -2.24 -15.12 17.13
CA ASP A 99 -3.35 -14.63 16.33
C ASP A 99 -4.20 -13.62 17.11
N VAL A 100 -3.74 -13.21 18.29
CA VAL A 100 -4.41 -12.21 19.12
C VAL A 100 -3.47 -11.07 19.49
N GLN A 101 -3.91 -9.85 19.19
CA GLN A 101 -3.15 -8.64 19.48
C GLN A 101 -4.03 -7.60 20.16
N THR A 102 -3.53 -6.91 21.18
CA THR A 102 -4.22 -5.69 21.67
C THR A 102 -3.98 -4.55 20.69
N GLN A 103 -5.05 -4.01 20.10
CA GLN A 103 -4.97 -2.91 19.14
C GLN A 103 -5.04 -1.55 19.84
N GLU A 104 -5.95 -1.40 20.80
CA GLU A 104 -6.14 -0.15 21.53
C GLU A 104 -6.18 -0.41 23.02
N LEU A 105 -5.54 0.49 23.79
CA LEU A 105 -5.70 0.61 25.23
C LEU A 105 -5.65 2.10 25.58
N SER A 106 -6.78 2.64 26.02
CA SER A 106 -6.91 4.03 26.42
C SER A 106 -7.66 4.14 27.74
N LEU A 107 -7.23 5.08 28.59
CA LEU A 107 -7.86 5.38 29.86
C LEU A 107 -7.81 6.89 30.06
N GLN A 108 -8.95 7.54 29.96
CA GLN A 108 -9.04 9.00 29.99
C GLN A 108 -10.06 9.49 31.03
N PRO A 109 -9.82 10.64 31.67
CA PRO A 109 -10.82 11.29 32.50
C PRO A 109 -11.99 11.78 31.66
N ARG A 110 -13.20 11.66 32.21
CA ARG A 110 -14.42 12.28 31.69
C ARG A 110 -14.69 13.57 32.45
N TYR A 111 -15.01 14.63 31.72
CA TYR A 111 -15.30 15.94 32.29
C TYR A 111 -16.78 16.28 32.10
N ASP A 112 -17.38 16.98 33.06
CA ASP A 112 -18.78 17.42 33.03
C ASP A 112 -19.03 18.46 31.91
N ASN A 113 -18.08 19.38 31.72
CA ASN A 113 -18.16 20.49 30.78
C ASN A 113 -16.78 21.02 30.38
N TYR A 114 -16.74 21.86 29.33
CA TYR A 114 -15.51 22.47 28.81
C TYR A 114 -14.97 23.63 29.66
N GLU A 115 -15.83 24.33 30.40
CA GLU A 115 -15.47 25.56 31.12
C GLU A 115 -14.89 25.31 32.51
N HIS A 116 -15.38 24.30 33.25
CA HIS A 116 -14.99 24.06 34.64
C HIS A 116 -14.12 22.82 34.82
N ARG A 117 -13.90 22.01 33.75
CA ARG A 117 -13.05 20.80 33.70
C ARG A 117 -13.08 19.94 34.97
N LYS A 118 -14.26 19.75 35.56
CA LYS A 118 -14.41 18.85 36.71
C LYS A 118 -14.47 17.41 36.22
N ILE A 119 -13.61 16.56 36.77
CA ILE A 119 -13.63 15.11 36.48
C ILE A 119 -14.90 14.52 37.10
N VAL A 120 -15.72 13.89 36.27
CA VAL A 120 -16.95 13.17 36.66
C VAL A 120 -16.79 11.66 36.62
N GLY A 121 -15.66 11.18 36.10
CA GLY A 121 -15.31 9.76 36.07
C GLY A 121 -14.15 9.50 35.12
N TYR A 122 -13.96 8.25 34.77
CA TYR A 122 -12.96 7.77 33.84
C TYR A 122 -13.61 6.85 32.83
N GLN A 123 -13.11 6.90 31.59
CA GLN A 123 -13.48 5.99 30.52
C GLN A 123 -12.27 5.14 30.17
N ALA A 124 -12.43 3.82 30.22
CA ALA A 124 -11.46 2.88 29.72
C ALA A 124 -11.96 2.29 28.40
N THR A 125 -11.09 2.26 27.42
CA THR A 125 -11.31 1.73 26.10
C THR A 125 -10.24 0.69 25.82
N ARG A 126 -10.64 -0.49 25.36
CA ARG A 126 -9.68 -1.51 24.92
C ARG A 126 -10.24 -2.30 23.76
N SER A 127 -9.42 -2.57 22.75
CA SER A 127 -9.77 -3.47 21.64
C SER A 127 -8.67 -4.48 21.38
N LEU A 128 -9.11 -5.64 20.90
CA LEU A 128 -8.30 -6.77 20.47
C LEU A 128 -8.55 -6.99 18.99
N VAL A 129 -7.50 -7.38 18.28
CA VAL A 129 -7.55 -7.99 16.96
C VAL A 129 -7.42 -9.48 17.17
N VAL A 130 -8.36 -10.23 16.61
CA VAL A 130 -8.35 -11.68 16.60
C VAL A 130 -8.33 -12.13 15.14
N THR A 131 -7.30 -12.86 14.76
CA THR A 131 -7.16 -13.49 13.46
C THR A 131 -7.72 -14.90 13.51
N LEU A 132 -8.57 -15.23 12.55
CA LEU A 132 -9.22 -16.52 12.39
C LEU A 132 -8.88 -17.07 11.00
N HIS A 133 -8.80 -18.38 10.90
CA HIS A 133 -8.48 -19.09 9.65
C HIS A 133 -9.64 -19.92 9.10
N ASP A 134 -10.74 -19.99 9.86
CA ASP A 134 -12.00 -20.60 9.43
C ASP A 134 -13.09 -19.53 9.44
N LEU A 135 -13.92 -19.54 8.39
CA LEU A 135 -15.08 -18.66 8.29
C LEU A 135 -16.13 -19.04 9.33
N ASP A 136 -16.31 -20.33 9.55
CA ASP A 136 -17.39 -20.85 10.40
C ASP A 136 -17.15 -20.50 11.87
N ASP A 137 -15.93 -20.12 12.23
CA ASP A 137 -15.55 -19.63 13.56
C ASP A 137 -15.86 -18.15 13.77
N VAL A 138 -16.05 -17.35 12.71
CA VAL A 138 -16.20 -15.89 12.82
C VAL A 138 -17.42 -15.51 13.64
N GLU A 139 -18.61 -16.03 13.30
CA GLU A 139 -19.84 -15.71 14.03
C GLU A 139 -19.81 -16.25 15.47
N PRO A 140 -19.46 -17.53 15.73
CA PRO A 140 -19.41 -18.06 17.09
C PRO A 140 -18.41 -17.33 17.99
N VAL A 141 -17.22 -17.00 17.50
CA VAL A 141 -16.22 -16.22 18.26
C VAL A 141 -16.76 -14.83 18.56
N LEU A 142 -17.39 -14.17 17.58
CA LEU A 142 -18.00 -12.86 17.79
C LEU A 142 -19.05 -12.90 18.90
N TYR A 143 -19.98 -13.87 18.86
CA TYR A 143 -21.02 -14.00 19.89
C TYR A 143 -20.45 -14.29 21.28
N ASP A 144 -19.46 -15.17 21.39
CA ASP A 144 -18.82 -15.47 22.67
C ASP A 144 -18.08 -14.26 23.25
N MET A 145 -17.43 -13.45 22.41
CA MET A 145 -16.76 -12.23 22.83
C MET A 145 -17.75 -11.20 23.37
N LEU A 146 -18.90 -11.03 22.69
CA LEU A 146 -19.98 -10.17 23.15
C LEU A 146 -20.56 -10.67 24.48
N ALA A 147 -20.78 -11.98 24.62
CA ALA A 147 -21.24 -12.60 25.87
C ALA A 147 -20.22 -12.45 27.02
N ALA A 148 -18.91 -12.43 26.70
CA ALA A 148 -17.83 -12.20 27.67
C ALA A 148 -17.64 -10.71 28.04
N GLY A 149 -18.40 -9.79 27.44
CA GLY A 149 -18.45 -8.38 27.81
C GLY A 149 -17.82 -7.43 26.80
N ALA A 150 -17.45 -7.88 25.60
CA ALA A 150 -17.25 -6.95 24.50
C ALA A 150 -18.57 -6.21 24.20
N ASN A 151 -18.48 -4.91 23.92
CA ASN A 151 -19.64 -4.08 23.56
C ASN A 151 -19.35 -3.17 22.37
N ARG A 152 -18.18 -3.34 21.73
CA ARG A 152 -17.75 -2.57 20.57
C ARG A 152 -17.16 -3.51 19.52
N VAL A 153 -17.78 -3.55 18.35
CA VAL A 153 -17.26 -4.28 17.18
C VAL A 153 -16.79 -3.22 16.20
N ASP A 154 -15.48 -3.08 16.06
CA ASP A 154 -14.90 -2.00 15.25
C ASP A 154 -14.83 -2.39 13.78
N ARG A 155 -14.48 -3.64 13.46
CA ARG A 155 -14.31 -4.11 12.08
C ARG A 155 -14.29 -5.64 11.98
N VAL A 156 -14.79 -6.15 10.86
CA VAL A 156 -14.54 -7.53 10.38
C VAL A 156 -13.92 -7.42 8.99
N GLN A 157 -12.70 -7.91 8.81
CA GLN A 157 -11.98 -7.88 7.53
C GLN A 157 -11.72 -9.28 7.00
N PHE A 158 -11.79 -9.40 5.67
CA PHE A 158 -11.57 -10.64 4.94
C PHE A 158 -10.29 -10.49 4.14
N HIS A 159 -9.34 -11.39 4.38
CA HIS A 159 -8.03 -11.42 3.75
C HIS A 159 -7.82 -12.75 3.01
N SER A 160 -6.90 -12.74 2.05
CA SER A 160 -6.45 -13.94 1.37
C SER A 160 -4.93 -13.95 1.31
N SER A 161 -4.33 -15.05 1.76
CA SER A 161 -2.89 -15.31 1.65
C SER A 161 -2.43 -15.37 0.18
N ALA A 162 -3.32 -15.78 -0.72
CA ALA A 162 -3.05 -15.93 -2.15
C ALA A 162 -2.99 -14.60 -2.93
N VAL A 163 -3.28 -13.44 -2.30
CA VAL A 163 -3.31 -12.14 -3.00
C VAL A 163 -2.01 -11.84 -3.75
N ARG A 164 -0.86 -12.21 -3.18
CA ARG A 164 0.45 -11.98 -3.83
C ARG A 164 0.61 -12.81 -5.10
N GLU A 165 0.28 -14.09 -5.02
CA GLU A 165 0.33 -15.02 -6.15
C GLU A 165 -0.69 -14.60 -7.24
N LYS A 166 -1.94 -14.35 -6.85
CA LYS A 166 -3.00 -13.90 -7.77
C LYS A 166 -2.70 -12.56 -8.42
N ARG A 167 -1.98 -11.66 -7.75
CA ARG A 167 -1.51 -10.42 -8.36
C ARG A 167 -0.47 -10.69 -9.43
N ALA A 168 0.45 -11.64 -9.22
CA ALA A 168 1.42 -12.02 -10.24
C ALA A 168 0.73 -12.62 -11.48
N GLU A 169 -0.24 -13.51 -11.27
CA GLU A 169 -1.08 -14.08 -12.34
C GLU A 169 -1.84 -12.98 -13.11
N ALA A 170 -2.49 -12.06 -12.39
CA ALA A 170 -3.20 -10.94 -12.99
C ALA A 170 -2.27 -10.03 -13.82
N ARG A 171 -1.01 -9.83 -13.42
CA ARG A 171 -0.05 -9.04 -14.21
C ARG A 171 0.24 -9.67 -15.57
N VAL A 172 0.42 -10.98 -15.63
CA VAL A 172 0.66 -11.69 -16.89
C VAL A 172 -0.55 -11.54 -17.81
N LEU A 173 -1.76 -11.74 -17.28
CA LEU A 173 -3.01 -11.57 -18.02
C LEU A 173 -3.21 -10.12 -18.50
N ALA A 174 -2.85 -9.12 -17.68
CA ALA A 174 -2.96 -7.71 -18.05
C ALA A 174 -2.01 -7.35 -19.20
N VAL A 175 -0.78 -7.89 -19.21
CA VAL A 175 0.17 -7.71 -20.32
C VAL A 175 -0.33 -8.38 -21.60
N GLN A 176 -0.91 -9.59 -21.50
CA GLN A 176 -1.53 -10.26 -22.65
C GLN A 176 -2.69 -9.44 -23.21
N ALA A 177 -3.60 -8.96 -22.36
CA ALA A 177 -4.70 -8.10 -22.77
C ALA A 177 -4.24 -6.78 -23.42
N ALA A 178 -3.15 -6.18 -22.93
CA ALA A 178 -2.53 -5.01 -23.58
C ALA A 178 -2.02 -5.36 -24.97
N ARG A 179 -1.28 -6.46 -25.11
CA ARG A 179 -0.73 -6.91 -26.40
C ARG A 179 -1.83 -7.20 -27.43
N ASP A 180 -2.87 -7.94 -27.03
CA ASP A 180 -3.99 -8.29 -27.92
C ASP A 180 -4.74 -7.02 -28.38
N LYS A 181 -4.93 -6.06 -27.47
CA LYS A 181 -5.51 -4.75 -27.81
C LYS A 181 -4.63 -3.97 -28.79
N ALA A 182 -3.32 -3.92 -28.58
CA ALA A 182 -2.41 -3.23 -29.48
C ALA A 182 -2.34 -3.90 -30.86
N ALA A 183 -2.38 -5.23 -30.91
CA ALA A 183 -2.37 -5.99 -32.17
C ALA A 183 -3.62 -5.69 -33.00
N ALA A 184 -4.81 -5.74 -32.39
CA ALA A 184 -6.07 -5.43 -33.06
C ALA A 184 -6.11 -3.98 -33.58
N MET A 185 -5.59 -3.03 -32.80
CA MET A 185 -5.50 -1.62 -33.23
C MET A 185 -4.48 -1.41 -34.36
N ALA A 186 -3.33 -2.08 -34.31
CA ALA A 186 -2.33 -2.00 -35.36
C ALA A 186 -2.87 -2.55 -36.69
N GLU A 187 -3.53 -3.71 -36.64
CA GLU A 187 -4.15 -4.35 -37.82
C GLU A 187 -5.21 -3.44 -38.46
N ALA A 188 -6.09 -2.84 -37.64
CA ALA A 188 -7.11 -1.89 -38.12
C ALA A 188 -6.51 -0.63 -38.79
N LEU A 189 -5.27 -0.28 -38.46
CA LEU A 189 -4.53 0.85 -39.04
C LEU A 189 -3.63 0.43 -40.21
N GLY A 190 -3.68 -0.84 -40.63
CA GLY A 190 -2.80 -1.37 -41.69
C GLY A 190 -1.31 -1.33 -41.29
N GLN A 191 -1.00 -1.52 -40.01
CA GLN A 191 0.35 -1.55 -39.46
C GLN A 191 0.62 -2.91 -38.81
N VAL A 192 1.89 -3.25 -38.62
CA VAL A 192 2.33 -4.44 -37.88
C VAL A 192 2.75 -4.03 -36.47
N LEU A 193 2.30 -4.78 -35.47
CA LEU A 193 2.72 -4.60 -34.08
C LEU A 193 4.19 -5.05 -33.91
N GLY A 194 5.03 -4.14 -33.45
CA GLY A 194 6.46 -4.38 -33.18
C GLY A 194 6.75 -4.72 -31.72
N GLU A 195 8.03 -4.59 -31.35
CA GLU A 195 8.50 -4.90 -30.00
C GLU A 195 7.95 -3.91 -28.94
N PRO A 196 7.76 -4.36 -27.68
CA PRO A 196 7.42 -3.48 -26.58
C PRO A 196 8.62 -2.56 -26.26
N LEU A 197 8.38 -1.25 -26.30
CA LEU A 197 9.38 -0.22 -26.02
C LEU A 197 9.37 0.23 -24.56
N ARG A 198 8.19 0.21 -23.93
CA ARG A 198 7.99 0.62 -22.55
C ARG A 198 6.85 -0.17 -21.92
N VAL A 199 7.07 -0.66 -20.71
CA VAL A 199 6.06 -1.32 -19.88
C VAL A 199 6.05 -0.63 -18.53
N ASP A 200 4.90 -0.05 -18.17
CA ASP A 200 4.65 0.53 -16.86
C ASP A 200 3.59 -0.28 -16.14
N GLU A 201 3.93 -0.80 -14.96
CA GLU A 201 2.93 -1.31 -14.04
C GLU A 201 2.27 -0.12 -13.34
N VAL A 202 0.97 0.06 -13.54
CA VAL A 202 0.21 1.08 -12.81
C VAL A 202 -0.11 0.48 -11.46
N ALA A 203 0.74 0.75 -10.47
CA ALA A 203 0.50 0.35 -9.10
C ALA A 203 -0.82 0.99 -8.61
N LEU A 204 -1.85 0.15 -8.44
CA LEU A 204 -3.03 0.52 -7.69
C LEU A 204 -2.63 0.51 -6.21
N ASP A 205 -1.92 1.54 -5.77
CA ASP A 205 -1.35 1.64 -4.42
C ASP A 205 -2.43 1.83 -3.33
N THR A 206 -3.70 1.58 -3.64
CA THR A 206 -4.81 1.66 -2.68
C THR A 206 -6.03 0.91 -3.20
N TRP A 207 -5.97 -0.42 -3.29
CA TRP A 207 -7.21 -1.21 -3.23
C TRP A 207 -7.78 -1.07 -1.81
N ARG A 208 -8.69 -0.09 -1.63
CA ARG A 208 -9.62 -0.08 -0.52
C ARG A 208 -10.83 -0.89 -0.94
N PRO A 209 -11.22 -1.98 -0.24
CA PRO A 209 -12.48 -2.63 -0.54
C PRO A 209 -13.59 -1.56 -0.50
N PRO A 210 -14.48 -1.50 -1.49
CA PRO A 210 -15.62 -0.60 -1.42
C PRO A 210 -16.40 -0.93 -0.15
N VAL A 211 -16.53 0.05 0.75
CA VAL A 211 -17.48 -0.03 1.85
C VAL A 211 -18.86 -0.12 1.22
N MET A 212 -19.45 -1.31 1.21
CA MET A 212 -20.83 -1.47 0.80
C MET A 212 -21.68 -0.82 1.89
N ASN A 213 -22.10 0.43 1.66
CA ASN A 213 -23.17 1.02 2.46
C ASN A 213 -24.43 0.20 2.15
N ASN A 214 -24.81 -0.69 3.06
CA ASN A 214 -26.10 -1.37 3.01
C ASN A 214 -27.21 -0.34 3.23
N PHE A 215 -27.67 0.29 2.14
CA PHE A 215 -28.95 0.96 2.08
C PHE A 215 -29.50 0.90 0.65
N ALA A 216 -30.27 -0.16 0.35
CA ALA A 216 -31.42 -0.09 -0.55
C ALA A 216 -32.32 -1.33 -0.40
N LEU A 217 -33.57 -1.04 -0.05
CA LEU A 217 -34.73 -1.90 0.10
C LEU A 217 -34.97 -2.86 -1.08
N THR A 218 -35.33 -4.11 -0.77
CA THR A 218 -36.36 -4.84 -1.53
C THR A 218 -37.37 -5.44 -0.56
N ASN A 219 -38.65 -5.12 -0.80
CA ASN A 219 -39.79 -5.72 -0.14
C ASN A 219 -39.91 -7.18 -0.56
N ASP A 220 -40.36 -8.00 0.39
CA ASP A 220 -40.91 -9.35 0.22
C ASP A 220 -39.91 -10.50 0.15
N SER A 221 -39.63 -11.08 1.32
CA SER A 221 -39.38 -12.50 1.63
C SER A 221 -38.66 -12.56 2.97
N THR A 222 -39.28 -13.16 4.00
CA THR A 222 -38.64 -13.44 5.29
C THR A 222 -37.32 -14.20 5.09
N PRO A 223 -36.14 -13.61 5.41
CA PRO A 223 -34.89 -14.33 5.38
C PRO A 223 -34.80 -15.22 6.62
N GLN A 224 -34.74 -16.53 6.42
CA GLN A 224 -34.25 -17.43 7.46
C GLN A 224 -32.81 -17.06 7.78
N ILE A 225 -32.58 -16.64 9.02
CA ILE A 225 -31.28 -16.23 9.54
C ILE A 225 -30.48 -17.50 9.85
N SER A 226 -29.85 -18.10 8.83
CA SER A 226 -28.84 -19.16 9.01
C SER A 226 -27.79 -19.22 7.89
N ASP A 227 -27.68 -18.20 7.03
CA ASP A 227 -26.78 -18.18 5.84
C ASP A 227 -26.19 -16.77 5.58
N THR A 228 -26.01 -15.96 6.63
CA THR A 228 -26.03 -14.49 6.52
C THR A 228 -24.67 -13.82 6.23
N VAL A 229 -23.55 -14.56 6.18
CA VAL A 229 -22.23 -14.01 5.82
C VAL A 229 -21.87 -14.37 4.39
N ALA A 230 -22.25 -13.50 3.45
CA ALA A 230 -21.73 -13.56 2.09
C ALA A 230 -20.25 -13.13 2.13
N THR A 231 -19.33 -14.09 2.16
CA THR A 231 -17.87 -13.85 2.20
C THR A 231 -17.34 -13.02 1.04
N GLY A 232 -18.10 -12.93 -0.05
CA GLY A 232 -17.67 -12.31 -1.28
C GLY A 232 -16.43 -13.01 -1.86
N ARG A 233 -15.98 -12.56 -3.03
CA ARG A 233 -14.64 -12.91 -3.52
C ARG A 233 -13.78 -11.67 -3.42
N ILE A 234 -12.55 -11.82 -2.92
CA ILE A 234 -11.57 -10.75 -2.94
C ILE A 234 -11.10 -10.59 -4.37
N ARG A 235 -11.30 -9.37 -4.87
CA ARG A 235 -10.90 -8.98 -6.21
C ARG A 235 -9.44 -8.56 -6.22
N VAL A 236 -8.62 -9.22 -7.02
CA VAL A 236 -7.22 -8.90 -7.26
C VAL A 236 -7.07 -8.39 -8.69
N GLN A 237 -6.71 -7.12 -8.83
CA GLN A 237 -6.54 -6.47 -10.12
C GLN A 237 -5.09 -6.11 -10.40
N ALA A 238 -4.73 -6.11 -11.68
CA ALA A 238 -3.48 -5.58 -12.18
C ALA A 238 -3.75 -4.73 -13.44
N ASN A 239 -3.08 -3.58 -13.52
CA ASN A 239 -3.16 -2.66 -14.65
C ASN A 239 -1.76 -2.39 -15.17
N VAL A 240 -1.60 -2.44 -16.49
CA VAL A 240 -0.34 -2.16 -17.17
C VAL A 240 -0.58 -1.18 -18.31
N SER A 241 0.37 -0.29 -18.54
CA SER A 241 0.46 0.54 -19.72
C SER A 241 1.64 0.08 -20.54
N VAL A 242 1.42 -0.28 -21.80
CA VAL A 242 2.47 -0.78 -22.69
C VAL A 242 2.51 0.07 -23.94
N THR A 243 3.71 0.53 -24.29
CA THR A 243 3.99 1.20 -25.56
C THR A 243 4.73 0.23 -26.47
N PHE A 244 4.17 -0.04 -27.65
CA PHE A 244 4.76 -0.87 -28.68
C PHE A 244 5.23 -0.01 -29.86
N ALA A 245 6.26 -0.48 -30.56
CA ALA A 245 6.60 0.04 -31.88
C ALA A 245 5.54 -0.37 -32.91
N LEU A 246 5.35 0.43 -33.94
CA LEU A 246 4.57 0.09 -35.14
C LEU A 246 5.48 0.08 -36.35
N ALA A 247 5.32 -0.93 -37.19
CA ALA A 247 6.00 -1.04 -38.48
C ALA A 247 4.98 -0.96 -39.63
N HIS A 248 5.45 -0.46 -40.77
CA HIS A 248 4.68 -0.56 -42.01
C HIS A 248 4.68 -2.03 -42.47
N GLN A 249 3.56 -2.51 -42.99
CA GLN A 249 3.53 -3.72 -43.81
C GLN A 249 4.36 -3.53 -45.08
#